data_AF-A0A4V5TZX7-F1
#
_entry.id   AF-A0A4V5TZX7-F1
#
_cell.length_a   1.000
_cell.length_b   1.000
_cell.length_c   1.000
_cell.angle_alpha   90.00
_cell.angle_beta   90.00
_cell.angle_gamma   90.00
#
_symmetry.space_group_name_H-M   'P 1'
#
loop_
_entity.id
_entity.type
_entity.pdbx_description
1 polymer ?
#
loop_
_entity_poly.entity_id
_entity_poly.type
_entity_poly.pdbx_seq_one_letter_code
_entity_poly.pdbx_strand_id
1 'polypeptide(L)'
;MALDQSALLEVLEALKAADVDDRIRSAATTIYQALIEAELTAVIGAGPHERTDARTAQRNGSRPRTLTTTAGDLELRIPKLRAGSFFPSLLERRRRIDQALFAVVMEAYLHGVSTRKVDDLVRALGADTGISKSEVSRICADLDAEVSAFRDRSLAEQAFPYVFLDATYCKARVNRRVVSQAVVIATGVAADGHREVLGFAVGDSEDGAFWTAFLRTLKARGLAGTQLVISDAHAGLTAAISAVLLGAAWQRCRVHFMRNVLARVPKGNAEMVAAAIRTIFAQPDAEHVRAQLDVIAGMLGRQFPAVEAMLREAEEDLLAFTGFPVGHWKKIWS
;
A
#
# COMPACT_ATOMS: atom_id res chain seq x y z
N MET A 1 13.11 16.54 37.07
CA MET A 1 14.32 16.20 37.85
C MET A 1 15.50 16.50 36.95
N ALA A 2 16.34 17.48 37.29
CA ALA A 2 17.56 17.74 36.54
C ALA A 2 18.58 16.68 36.94
N LEU A 3 19.34 16.15 35.98
CA LEU A 3 20.60 15.45 36.30
C LEU A 3 21.44 16.41 37.15
N ASP A 4 22.05 15.90 38.22
CA ASP A 4 22.96 16.74 39.00
C ASP A 4 24.17 17.16 38.14
N GLN A 5 24.84 18.25 38.53
CA GLN A 5 25.92 18.83 37.75
C GLN A 5 27.08 17.84 37.55
N SER A 6 27.32 16.94 38.50
CA SER A 6 28.36 15.92 38.41
C SER A 6 28.04 14.92 37.31
N ALA A 7 26.81 14.41 37.29
CA ALA A 7 26.33 13.48 36.26
C ALA A 7 26.33 14.12 34.87
N LEU A 8 25.99 15.42 34.76
CA LEU A 8 26.07 16.14 33.48
C LEU A 8 27.50 16.30 32.97
N LEU A 9 28.48 16.52 33.86
CA LEU A 9 29.89 16.61 33.50
C LEU A 9 30.45 15.24 33.08
N GLU A 10 30.05 14.16 33.75
CA GLU A 10 30.40 12.79 33.33
C GLU A 10 29.86 12.46 31.94
N VAL A 11 28.60 12.82 31.65
CA VAL A 11 28.01 12.68 30.32
C VAL A 11 28.78 13.52 29.30
N LEU A 12 29.10 14.77 29.62
CA LEU A 12 29.85 15.64 28.72
C LEU A 12 31.22 15.07 28.37
N GLU A 13 31.96 14.52 29.33
CA GLU A 13 33.25 13.88 29.08
C GLU A 13 33.10 12.59 28.26
N ALA A 14 32.09 11.77 28.54
CA ALA A 14 31.79 10.58 27.74
C ALA A 14 31.45 10.94 26.28
N LEU A 15 30.71 12.03 26.06
CA LEU A 15 30.37 12.52 24.73
C LEU A 15 31.55 13.15 23.99
N LYS A 16 32.47 13.82 24.70
CA LYS A 16 33.70 14.33 24.08
C LYS A 16 34.60 13.20 23.59
N ALA A 17 34.67 12.12 24.36
CA ALA A 17 35.47 10.94 24.05
C ALA A 17 34.85 10.03 22.97
N ALA A 18 33.53 10.10 22.78
CA ALA A 18 32.83 9.35 21.74
C ALA A 18 33.06 9.94 20.35
N ASP A 19 33.15 9.05 19.36
CA ASP A 19 33.09 9.42 17.94
C ASP A 19 31.81 10.20 17.65
N VAL A 20 31.88 11.13 16.69
CA VAL A 20 30.77 12.06 16.39
C VAL A 20 29.46 11.31 16.14
N ASP A 21 29.53 10.18 15.44
CA ASP A 21 28.38 9.34 15.08
C ASP A 21 27.81 8.56 16.28
N ASP A 22 28.58 8.40 17.37
CA ASP A 22 28.18 7.66 18.58
C ASP A 22 27.67 8.58 19.71
N ARG A 23 27.88 9.89 19.60
CA ARG A 23 27.48 10.86 20.64
C ARG A 23 25.98 10.82 20.92
N ILE A 24 25.17 10.75 19.87
CA ILE A 24 23.70 10.73 20.04
C ILE A 24 23.27 9.43 20.73
N ARG A 25 23.83 8.29 20.32
CA ARG A 25 23.55 6.97 20.90
C ARG A 25 23.94 6.91 22.37
N SER A 26 25.13 7.42 22.71
CA SER A 26 25.64 7.49 24.08
C SER A 26 24.80 8.41 24.98
N ALA A 27 24.44 9.60 24.47
CA ALA A 27 23.55 10.53 25.16
C ALA A 27 22.18 9.90 25.42
N ALA A 28 21.57 9.30 24.38
CA ALA A 28 20.28 8.65 24.48
C ALA A 28 20.30 7.49 25.47
N THR A 29 21.30 6.61 25.40
CA THR A 29 21.48 5.49 26.34
C THR A 29 21.54 5.99 27.78
N THR A 30 22.30 7.05 28.03
CA THR A 30 22.45 7.62 29.38
C THR A 30 21.15 8.21 29.89
N ILE A 31 20.44 8.99 29.06
CA ILE A 31 19.15 9.58 29.41
C ILE A 31 18.11 8.49 29.70
N TYR A 32 18.01 7.47 28.85
CA TYR A 32 17.11 6.33 29.05
C TYR A 32 17.43 5.61 30.36
N GLN A 33 18.70 5.31 30.63
CA GLN A 33 19.10 4.64 31.87
C GLN A 33 18.75 5.49 33.10
N ALA A 34 18.98 6.80 33.05
CA ALA A 34 18.65 7.71 34.15
C ALA A 34 17.14 7.77 34.42
N LEU A 35 16.32 7.83 33.38
CA LEU A 35 14.85 7.81 33.50
C LEU A 35 14.35 6.48 34.08
N ILE A 36 14.90 5.35 33.64
CA ILE A 36 14.59 4.02 34.17
C ILE A 36 14.91 3.93 35.67
N GLU A 37 16.07 4.43 36.09
CA GLU A 37 16.48 4.42 37.50
C GLU A 37 15.65 5.38 38.37
N ALA A 38 15.24 6.51 37.81
CA ALA A 38 14.34 7.48 38.44
C ALA A 38 12.94 6.87 38.68
N GLU A 39 12.36 6.24 37.66
CA GLU A 39 11.06 5.55 37.76
C GLU A 39 11.12 4.45 38.82
N LEU A 40 12.19 3.65 38.83
CA LEU A 40 12.39 2.62 39.84
C LEU A 40 12.52 3.18 41.25
N THR A 41 13.23 4.29 41.42
CA THR A 41 13.37 4.96 42.72
C THR A 41 12.00 5.43 43.22
N ALA A 42 11.16 5.98 42.33
CA ALA A 42 9.80 6.36 42.66
C ALA A 42 8.93 5.16 43.07
N VAL A 43 9.06 4.02 42.37
CA VAL A 43 8.33 2.78 42.71
C VAL A 43 8.77 2.21 44.07
N ILE A 44 10.07 2.24 44.37
CA ILE A 44 10.63 1.73 45.62
C ILE A 44 10.36 2.69 46.80
N GLY A 45 10.24 3.98 46.53
CA GLY A 45 10.20 5.04 47.54
C GLY A 45 11.55 5.30 48.21
N ALA A 46 12.65 4.82 47.62
CA ALA A 46 13.99 4.97 48.18
C ALA A 46 15.07 4.92 47.09
N GLY A 47 16.06 5.80 47.19
CA GLY A 47 17.25 5.83 46.36
C GLY A 47 18.19 4.64 46.58
N PRO A 48 19.21 4.48 45.71
CA PRO A 48 20.26 3.49 45.90
C PRO A 48 20.96 3.67 47.24
N HIS A 49 21.07 2.59 48.01
CA HIS A 49 21.73 2.55 49.33
C HIS A 49 21.14 3.48 50.41
N GLU A 50 20.04 4.18 50.13
CA GLU A 50 19.37 5.04 51.10
C GLU A 50 18.84 4.22 52.29
N ARG A 51 18.99 4.74 53.50
CA ARG A 51 18.41 4.12 54.70
C ARG A 51 17.08 4.81 55.00
N THR A 52 15.99 4.10 54.76
CA THR A 52 14.63 4.59 55.02
C THR A 52 13.71 3.43 55.35
N ASP A 53 12.79 3.67 56.29
CA ASP A 53 11.77 2.71 56.70
C ASP A 53 10.55 2.74 55.75
N ALA A 54 10.45 3.75 54.87
CA ALA A 54 9.36 3.90 53.90
C ALA A 54 9.52 3.05 52.62
N ARG A 55 10.61 2.27 52.51
CA ARG A 55 10.93 1.46 51.33
C ARG A 55 9.92 0.33 51.12
N THR A 56 9.39 0.19 49.91
CA THR A 56 8.43 -0.86 49.56
C THR A 56 9.05 -2.12 48.94
N ALA A 57 10.24 -2.02 48.33
CA ALA A 57 10.94 -3.15 47.70
C ALA A 57 12.47 -2.97 47.68
N GLN A 58 13.23 -4.03 47.41
CA GLN A 58 14.70 -3.97 47.29
C GLN A 58 15.17 -4.20 45.85
N ARG A 59 16.23 -3.50 45.44
CA ARG A 59 16.94 -3.71 44.17
C ARG A 59 17.68 -5.05 44.19
N ASN A 60 17.66 -5.79 43.08
CA ASN A 60 18.27 -7.12 42.95
C ASN A 60 19.02 -7.27 41.61
N GLY A 61 19.91 -6.32 41.34
CA GLY A 61 20.67 -6.26 40.08
C GLY A 61 19.81 -5.85 38.89
N SER A 62 20.29 -6.18 37.69
CA SER A 62 19.64 -5.83 36.43
C SER A 62 19.69 -6.99 35.43
N ARG A 63 19.03 -6.84 34.28
CA ARG A 63 19.21 -7.68 33.08
C ARG A 63 19.55 -6.77 31.90
N PRO A 64 20.47 -7.17 31.02
CA PRO A 64 20.75 -6.43 29.79
C PRO A 64 19.54 -6.47 28.86
N ARG A 65 19.36 -5.39 28.10
CA ARG A 65 18.38 -5.29 27.04
C ARG A 65 18.86 -4.25 26.01
N THR A 66 19.02 -4.70 24.78
CA THR A 66 19.17 -3.82 23.63
C THR A 66 17.82 -3.23 23.21
N LEU A 67 17.76 -1.92 23.04
CA LEU A 67 16.67 -1.19 22.40
C LEU A 67 17.20 -0.54 21.12
N THR A 68 16.70 -0.98 19.97
CA THR A 68 17.08 -0.47 18.66
C THR A 68 16.28 0.78 18.34
N THR A 69 16.98 1.90 18.10
CA THR A 69 16.38 3.22 17.81
C THR A 69 16.95 3.80 16.51
N THR A 70 16.46 4.98 16.10
CA THR A 70 17.05 5.74 14.98
C THR A 70 18.43 6.32 15.30
N ALA A 71 18.81 6.38 16.57
CA ALA A 71 20.17 6.70 17.01
C ALA A 71 21.06 5.45 17.12
N GLY A 72 20.54 4.29 16.73
CA GLY A 72 21.19 2.98 16.83
C GLY A 72 20.79 2.18 18.06
N ASP A 73 21.56 1.13 18.34
CA ASP A 73 21.30 0.17 19.40
C ASP A 73 21.70 0.71 20.79
N LEU A 74 20.71 0.91 21.66
CA LEU A 74 20.91 1.35 23.04
C LEU A 74 21.03 0.13 23.96
N GLU A 75 22.18 -0.03 24.60
CA GLU A 75 22.41 -1.08 25.59
C GLU A 75 21.90 -0.64 26.96
N LEU A 76 20.68 -1.05 27.30
CA LEU A 76 20.00 -0.69 28.54
C LEU A 76 20.12 -1.78 29.61
N ARG A 77 20.15 -1.36 30.87
CA ARG A 77 20.12 -2.27 32.03
C ARG A 77 18.77 -2.15 32.72
N ILE A 78 17.91 -3.15 32.51
CA ILE A 78 16.58 -3.18 33.11
C ILE A 78 16.68 -3.72 34.55
N PRO A 79 16.38 -2.91 35.57
CA PRO A 79 16.54 -3.35 36.94
C PRO A 79 15.57 -4.46 37.34
N LYS A 80 15.95 -5.23 38.37
CA LYS A 80 15.12 -6.26 38.98
C LYS A 80 14.82 -5.89 40.43
N LEU A 81 13.62 -6.24 40.88
CA LEU A 81 13.24 -6.17 42.29
C LEU A 81 13.47 -7.54 42.95
N ARG A 82 13.75 -7.53 44.25
CA ARG A 82 13.89 -8.76 45.06
C ARG A 82 12.54 -9.45 45.29
N ALA A 83 11.48 -8.66 45.41
CA ALA A 83 10.09 -9.10 45.45
C ALA A 83 9.26 -8.23 44.50
N GLY A 84 8.31 -8.83 43.78
CA GLY A 84 7.50 -8.16 42.76
C GLY A 84 8.18 -8.06 41.39
N SER A 85 7.59 -7.29 40.48
CA SER A 85 8.12 -7.10 39.12
C SER A 85 8.15 -5.62 38.76
N PHE A 86 9.24 -5.19 38.13
CA PHE A 86 9.38 -3.85 37.56
C PHE A 86 9.64 -3.97 36.06
N PHE A 87 9.01 -3.08 35.30
CA PHE A 87 9.29 -2.90 33.88
C PHE A 87 9.09 -1.41 33.56
N PRO A 88 10.08 -0.74 32.94
CA PRO A 88 9.99 0.69 32.70
C PRO A 88 8.82 1.06 31.79
N SER A 89 8.10 2.13 32.13
CA SER A 89 6.92 2.58 31.38
C SER A 89 7.26 3.10 29.98
N LEU A 90 8.48 3.62 29.79
CA LEU A 90 8.97 4.11 28.49
C LEU A 90 9.29 2.99 27.51
N LEU A 91 9.25 1.72 27.93
CA LEU A 91 9.54 0.58 27.07
C LEU A 91 8.30 -0.28 26.91
N GLU A 92 8.16 -0.94 25.76
CA GLU A 92 7.13 -1.96 25.57
C GLU A 92 7.66 -3.36 25.91
N ARG A 93 6.82 -4.22 26.49
CA ARG A 93 7.22 -5.60 26.81
C ARG A 93 7.42 -6.39 25.51
N ARG A 94 8.55 -7.10 25.42
CA ARG A 94 8.92 -7.99 24.28
C ARG A 94 9.16 -7.30 22.93
N ARG A 95 9.05 -5.97 22.83
CA ARG A 95 9.43 -5.19 21.64
C ARG A 95 10.88 -4.70 21.76
N ARG A 96 11.72 -4.91 20.74
CA ARG A 96 13.13 -4.47 20.76
C ARG A 96 13.38 -3.22 19.93
N ILE A 97 12.47 -2.89 19.02
CA ILE A 97 12.58 -1.79 18.07
C ILE A 97 11.68 -0.64 18.52
N ASP A 98 12.21 0.58 18.48
CA ASP A 98 11.48 1.81 18.76
C ASP A 98 10.42 2.12 17.70
N GLN A 99 9.36 2.85 18.09
CA GLN A 99 8.24 3.18 17.21
C GLN A 99 8.66 4.03 16.00
N ALA A 100 9.69 4.88 16.12
CA ALA A 100 10.14 5.69 14.99
C ALA A 100 10.74 4.84 13.85
N LEU A 101 11.48 3.78 14.18
CA LEU A 101 12.04 2.87 13.18
C LEU A 101 10.95 1.98 12.54
N PHE A 102 9.84 1.78 13.24
CA PHE A 102 8.68 1.02 12.74
C PHE A 102 8.04 1.68 11.51
N ALA A 103 7.85 3.01 11.56
CA ALA A 103 7.29 3.77 10.45
C ALA A 103 8.18 3.69 9.20
N VAL A 104 9.50 3.76 9.38
CA VAL A 104 10.47 3.63 8.28
C VAL A 104 10.42 2.23 7.66
N VAL A 105 10.32 1.18 8.48
CA VAL A 105 10.17 -0.20 8.00
C VAL A 105 8.89 -0.38 7.19
N MET A 106 7.77 0.17 7.66
CA MET A 106 6.49 0.16 6.94
C MET A 106 6.57 0.88 5.60
N GLU A 107 7.12 2.09 5.59
CA GLU A 107 7.27 2.91 4.39
C GLU A 107 8.15 2.21 3.34
N ALA A 108 9.28 1.63 3.77
CA ALA A 108 10.15 0.85 2.89
C ALA A 108 9.41 -0.35 2.28
N TYR A 109 8.60 -1.06 3.08
CA TYR A 109 7.80 -2.18 2.60
C TYR A 109 6.75 -1.73 1.56
N LEU A 110 6.05 -0.62 1.81
CA LEU A 110 5.07 -0.04 0.88
C LEU A 110 5.71 0.41 -0.44
N HIS A 111 6.95 0.90 -0.40
CA HIS A 111 7.74 1.21 -1.60
C HIS A 111 8.32 -0.01 -2.33
N GLY A 112 8.02 -1.23 -1.86
CA GLY A 112 8.42 -2.47 -2.54
C GLY A 112 9.84 -2.93 -2.19
N VAL A 113 10.45 -2.41 -1.11
CA VAL A 113 11.71 -2.93 -0.60
C VAL A 113 11.47 -4.32 -0.03
N SER A 114 12.19 -5.32 -0.55
CA SER A 114 12.06 -6.70 -0.05
C SER A 114 12.41 -6.77 1.44
N THR A 115 11.73 -7.63 2.19
CA THR A 115 11.95 -7.78 3.65
C THR A 115 13.39 -8.10 4.06
N ARG A 116 14.21 -8.63 3.14
CA ARG A 116 15.66 -8.81 3.35
C ARG A 116 16.44 -7.52 3.19
N LYS A 117 16.14 -6.71 2.17
CA LYS A 117 16.76 -5.40 1.92
C LYS A 117 16.38 -4.35 2.97
N VAL A 118 15.27 -4.56 3.68
CA VAL A 118 14.94 -3.72 4.83
C VAL A 118 15.99 -3.87 5.95
N ASP A 119 16.64 -5.02 6.08
CA ASP A 119 17.77 -5.18 7.02
C ASP A 119 18.91 -4.23 6.68
N ASP A 120 19.27 -4.11 5.40
CA ASP A 120 20.30 -3.19 4.93
C ASP A 120 19.95 -1.73 5.28
N LEU A 121 18.67 -1.34 5.10
CA LEU A 121 18.17 -0.01 5.47
C LEU A 121 18.28 0.23 6.98
N VAL A 122 17.84 -0.74 7.79
CA VAL A 122 17.88 -0.65 9.25
C VAL A 122 19.32 -0.54 9.75
N ARG A 123 20.25 -1.34 9.21
CA ARG A 123 21.69 -1.25 9.50
C ARG A 123 22.27 0.12 9.12
N ALA A 124 21.90 0.66 7.95
CA ALA A 124 22.35 1.97 7.50
C ALA A 124 21.86 3.12 8.41
N LEU A 125 20.78 2.91 9.16
CA LEU A 125 20.26 3.84 10.16
C LEU A 125 20.91 3.67 11.55
N GLY A 126 21.98 2.87 11.66
CA GLY A 126 22.76 2.69 12.89
C GLY A 126 22.30 1.54 13.79
N ALA A 127 21.33 0.74 13.35
CA ALA A 127 20.90 -0.47 14.07
C ALA A 127 21.78 -1.67 13.68
N ASP A 128 22.92 -1.81 14.38
CA ASP A 128 23.93 -2.85 14.11
C ASP A 128 23.39 -4.28 14.28
N THR A 129 22.41 -4.47 15.16
CA THR A 129 21.70 -5.75 15.33
C THR A 129 20.84 -6.12 14.12
N GLY A 130 20.44 -5.13 13.32
CA GLY A 130 19.59 -5.30 12.14
C GLY A 130 18.16 -5.72 12.47
N ILE A 131 17.40 -6.10 11.45
CA ILE A 131 16.03 -6.62 11.57
C ILE A 131 15.86 -7.91 10.76
N SER A 132 15.25 -8.92 11.39
CA SER A 132 14.97 -10.17 10.68
C SER A 132 13.79 -10.01 9.72
N LYS A 133 13.79 -10.76 8.59
CA LYS A 133 12.65 -10.83 7.65
C LYS A 133 11.30 -11.14 8.34
N SER A 134 11.34 -11.94 9.40
CA SER A 134 10.16 -12.36 10.16
C SER A 134 9.66 -11.26 11.08
N GLU A 135 10.56 -10.40 11.56
CA GLU A 135 10.21 -9.21 12.32
C GLU A 135 9.62 -8.14 11.43
N VAL A 136 10.23 -7.84 10.27
CA VAL A 136 9.63 -6.97 9.23
C VAL A 136 8.21 -7.44 8.88
N SER A 137 8.03 -8.75 8.66
CA SER A 137 6.71 -9.30 8.35
C SER A 137 5.68 -9.14 9.47
N ARG A 138 6.11 -9.13 10.75
CA ARG A 138 5.20 -8.88 11.88
C ARG A 138 4.85 -7.40 12.00
N ILE A 139 5.83 -6.52 11.77
CA ILE A 139 5.62 -5.07 11.73
C ILE A 139 4.59 -4.72 10.66
N CYS A 140 4.77 -5.24 9.45
CA CYS A 140 3.87 -4.96 8.33
C CYS A 140 2.52 -5.68 8.45
N ALA A 141 2.35 -6.68 9.32
CA ALA A 141 1.06 -7.33 9.56
C ALA A 141 0.05 -6.37 10.20
N ASP A 142 0.51 -5.33 10.90
CA ASP A 142 -0.37 -4.30 11.45
C ASP A 142 -1.09 -3.51 10.33
N LEU A 143 -0.53 -3.48 9.10
CA LEU A 143 -1.19 -2.88 7.93
C LEU A 143 -2.44 -3.65 7.48
N ASP A 144 -2.58 -4.93 7.87
CA ASP A 144 -3.75 -5.74 7.48
C ASP A 144 -5.06 -5.16 8.05
N ALA A 145 -4.98 -4.49 9.20
CA ALA A 145 -6.12 -3.78 9.80
C ALA A 145 -6.56 -2.59 8.93
N GLU A 146 -5.60 -1.76 8.49
CA GLU A 146 -5.85 -0.62 7.61
C GLU A 146 -6.35 -1.07 6.24
N VAL A 147 -5.77 -2.13 5.68
CA VAL A 147 -6.23 -2.74 4.43
C VAL A 147 -7.66 -3.25 4.56
N SER A 148 -7.99 -3.90 5.68
CA SER A 148 -9.35 -4.38 5.93
C SER A 148 -10.34 -3.23 6.08
N ALA A 149 -9.99 -2.19 6.85
CA ALA A 149 -10.79 -0.99 7.01
C ALA A 149 -11.04 -0.30 5.65
N PHE A 150 -10.01 -0.19 4.80
CA PHE A 150 -10.16 0.33 3.45
C PHE A 150 -11.07 -0.54 2.58
N ARG A 151 -10.88 -1.87 2.61
CA ARG A 151 -11.69 -2.81 1.81
C ARG A 151 -13.16 -2.79 2.20
N ASP A 152 -13.45 -2.53 3.46
CA ASP A 152 -14.81 -2.62 4.02
C ASP A 152 -15.46 -1.23 4.21
N ARG A 153 -14.76 -0.13 3.86
CA ARG A 153 -15.25 1.26 3.99
C ARG A 153 -16.54 1.50 3.21
N SER A 154 -17.41 2.37 3.73
CA SER A 154 -18.60 2.84 3.01
C SER A 154 -18.23 3.57 1.70
N LEU A 155 -19.05 3.37 0.68
CA LEU A 155 -19.00 4.07 -0.62
C LEU A 155 -20.23 4.95 -0.82
N ALA A 156 -21.11 5.07 0.18
CA ALA A 156 -22.39 5.78 0.07
C ALA A 156 -22.26 7.31 0.09
N GLU A 157 -21.13 7.84 0.57
CA GLU A 157 -20.92 9.29 0.77
C GLU A 157 -20.62 10.03 -0.54
N GLN A 158 -20.15 9.32 -1.58
CA GLN A 158 -19.75 9.90 -2.85
C GLN A 158 -20.27 9.08 -4.02
N ALA A 159 -20.79 9.75 -5.04
CA ALA A 159 -21.25 9.10 -6.27
C ALA A 159 -20.08 8.87 -7.23
N PHE A 160 -20.04 7.67 -7.82
CA PHE A 160 -19.06 7.26 -8.84
C PHE A 160 -19.78 6.97 -10.16
N PRO A 161 -20.06 8.01 -10.98
CA PRO A 161 -20.72 7.82 -12.28
C PRO A 161 -19.92 6.93 -13.22
N TYR A 162 -18.59 6.87 -13.07
CA TYR A 162 -17.72 6.06 -13.93
C TYR A 162 -16.89 5.10 -13.09
N VAL A 163 -16.83 3.84 -13.50
CA VAL A 163 -16.05 2.80 -12.81
C VAL A 163 -15.16 2.07 -13.81
N PHE A 164 -13.88 1.98 -13.50
CA PHE A 164 -12.91 1.16 -14.21
C PHE A 164 -12.74 -0.16 -13.46
N LEU A 165 -12.78 -1.27 -14.18
CA LEU A 165 -12.50 -2.60 -13.65
C LEU A 165 -11.30 -3.18 -14.39
N ASP A 166 -10.29 -3.58 -13.63
CA ASP A 166 -9.06 -4.16 -14.16
C ASP A 166 -8.62 -5.34 -13.29
N ALA A 167 -7.78 -6.18 -13.87
CA ALA A 167 -7.23 -7.34 -13.19
C ALA A 167 -5.77 -7.57 -13.55
N THR A 168 -5.01 -8.05 -12.57
CA THR A 168 -3.61 -8.45 -12.77
C THR A 168 -3.34 -9.78 -12.08
N TYR A 169 -2.38 -10.54 -12.61
CA TYR A 169 -2.01 -11.82 -12.03
C TYR A 169 -0.75 -11.70 -11.19
N CYS A 170 -0.87 -12.04 -9.91
CA CYS A 170 0.25 -12.15 -8.99
C CYS A 170 0.59 -13.62 -8.75
N LYS A 171 1.88 -13.94 -8.64
CA LYS A 171 2.32 -15.27 -8.21
C LYS A 171 2.25 -15.36 -6.69
N ALA A 172 1.39 -16.25 -6.19
CA ALA A 172 1.20 -16.47 -4.76
C ALA A 172 1.42 -17.95 -4.41
N ARG A 173 1.71 -18.23 -3.14
CA ARG A 173 1.83 -19.60 -2.63
C ARG A 173 0.52 -20.02 -1.98
N VAL A 174 -0.25 -20.85 -2.66
CA VAL A 174 -1.53 -21.40 -2.18
C VAL A 174 -1.36 -22.92 -2.04
N ASN A 175 -1.76 -23.49 -0.89
CA ASN A 175 -1.65 -24.93 -0.63
C ASN A 175 -0.26 -25.50 -0.96
N ARG A 176 0.80 -24.79 -0.53
CA ARG A 176 2.23 -25.10 -0.76
C ARG A 176 2.70 -25.08 -2.22
N ARG A 177 1.86 -24.64 -3.17
CA ARG A 177 2.21 -24.52 -4.60
C ARG A 177 2.24 -23.07 -5.02
N VAL A 178 3.15 -22.72 -5.93
CA VAL A 178 3.16 -21.39 -6.55
C VAL A 178 2.15 -21.38 -7.68
N VAL A 179 1.11 -20.58 -7.54
CA VAL A 179 0.01 -20.44 -8.50
C VAL A 179 -0.16 -18.98 -8.92
N SER A 180 -0.76 -18.76 -10.08
CA SER A 180 -1.30 -17.43 -10.40
C SER A 180 -2.56 -17.19 -9.58
N GLN A 181 -2.68 -16.02 -8.99
CA GLN A 181 -3.90 -15.51 -8.38
C GLN A 181 -4.29 -14.23 -9.12
N ALA A 182 -5.57 -14.07 -9.41
CA ALA A 182 -6.11 -12.84 -9.96
C ALA A 182 -6.29 -11.82 -8.84
N VAL A 183 -5.80 -10.61 -9.06
CA VAL A 183 -6.05 -9.43 -8.23
C VAL A 183 -6.91 -8.49 -9.05
N VAL A 184 -8.18 -8.37 -8.67
CA VAL A 184 -9.15 -7.48 -9.35
C VAL A 184 -9.23 -6.16 -8.60
N ILE A 185 -9.36 -5.07 -9.33
CA ILE A 185 -9.38 -3.71 -8.79
C ILE A 185 -10.52 -2.94 -9.44
N ALA A 186 -11.28 -2.20 -8.62
CA ALA A 186 -12.24 -1.22 -9.07
C ALA A 186 -11.74 0.19 -8.78
N THR A 187 -11.67 1.04 -9.80
CA THR A 187 -11.32 2.47 -9.67
C THR A 187 -12.50 3.32 -10.10
N GLY A 188 -13.06 4.11 -9.18
CA GLY A 188 -14.14 5.05 -9.45
C GLY A 188 -13.61 6.39 -9.93
N VAL A 189 -14.39 7.07 -10.76
CA VAL A 189 -14.25 8.50 -11.04
C VAL A 189 -15.45 9.20 -10.42
N ALA A 190 -15.19 10.08 -9.47
CA ALA A 190 -16.22 10.86 -8.82
C ALA A 190 -16.74 11.99 -9.73
N ALA A 191 -17.84 12.62 -9.32
CA ALA A 191 -18.47 13.72 -10.08
C ALA A 191 -17.56 14.93 -10.29
N ASP A 192 -16.60 15.15 -9.39
CA ASP A 192 -15.57 16.19 -9.49
C ASP A 192 -14.37 15.81 -10.38
N GLY A 193 -14.37 14.58 -10.92
CA GLY A 193 -13.31 14.04 -11.78
C GLY A 193 -12.11 13.44 -11.03
N HIS A 194 -12.14 13.39 -9.69
CA HIS A 194 -11.14 12.67 -8.91
C HIS A 194 -11.28 11.17 -9.08
N ARG A 195 -10.14 10.47 -9.18
CA ARG A 195 -10.09 9.02 -9.27
C ARG A 195 -9.72 8.44 -7.91
N GLU A 196 -10.41 7.39 -7.51
CA GLU A 196 -10.04 6.64 -6.32
C GLU A 196 -10.28 5.13 -6.50
N VAL A 197 -9.52 4.33 -5.77
CA VAL A 197 -9.74 2.89 -5.71
C VAL A 197 -10.93 2.63 -4.79
N LEU A 198 -11.97 1.98 -5.32
CA LEU A 198 -13.18 1.63 -4.58
C LEU A 198 -13.00 0.34 -3.78
N GLY A 199 -12.18 -0.57 -4.30
CA GLY A 199 -11.86 -1.83 -3.67
C GLY A 199 -11.04 -2.74 -4.55
N PHE A 200 -10.56 -3.83 -3.96
CA PHE A 200 -9.87 -4.90 -4.66
C PHE A 200 -10.20 -6.24 -4.01
N ALA A 201 -9.99 -7.33 -4.74
CA ALA A 201 -10.12 -8.69 -4.23
C ALA A 201 -9.07 -9.61 -4.86
N VAL A 202 -8.72 -10.67 -4.16
CA VAL A 202 -7.80 -11.71 -4.64
C VAL A 202 -8.56 -13.02 -4.76
N GLY A 203 -8.40 -13.72 -5.89
CA GLY A 203 -9.09 -14.97 -6.18
C GLY A 203 -8.29 -15.89 -7.10
N ASP A 204 -8.79 -17.11 -7.27
CA ASP A 204 -8.13 -18.16 -8.06
C ASP A 204 -8.14 -17.86 -9.57
N SER A 205 -9.19 -17.21 -10.07
CA SER A 205 -9.36 -16.87 -11.49
C SER A 205 -10.29 -15.67 -11.66
N GLU A 206 -10.25 -15.04 -12.84
CA GLU A 206 -11.18 -13.98 -13.26
C GLU A 206 -12.52 -14.54 -13.77
N ASP A 207 -13.06 -15.59 -13.14
CA ASP A 207 -14.34 -16.15 -13.57
C ASP A 207 -15.52 -15.20 -13.27
N GLY A 208 -16.65 -15.44 -13.94
CA GLY A 208 -17.82 -14.59 -13.79
C GLY A 208 -18.41 -14.59 -12.38
N ALA A 209 -18.25 -15.68 -11.61
CA ALA A 209 -18.74 -15.77 -10.25
C ALA A 209 -17.92 -14.89 -9.31
N PHE A 210 -16.59 -14.90 -9.46
CA PHE A 210 -15.67 -14.05 -8.72
C PHE A 210 -15.94 -12.56 -8.97
N TRP A 211 -16.08 -12.16 -10.24
CA TRP A 211 -16.44 -10.77 -10.57
C TRP A 211 -17.81 -10.38 -10.02
N THR A 212 -18.81 -11.26 -10.13
CA THR A 212 -20.15 -11.00 -9.58
C THR A 212 -20.10 -10.80 -8.08
N ALA A 213 -19.37 -11.65 -7.35
CA ALA A 213 -19.19 -11.53 -5.91
C ALA A 213 -18.51 -10.21 -5.55
N PHE A 214 -17.41 -9.86 -6.23
CA PHE A 214 -16.69 -8.61 -6.02
C PHE A 214 -17.57 -7.37 -6.28
N LEU A 215 -18.28 -7.31 -7.41
CA LEU A 215 -19.17 -6.18 -7.70
C LEU A 215 -20.33 -6.07 -6.70
N ARG A 216 -20.84 -7.20 -6.20
CA ARG A 216 -21.86 -7.20 -5.14
C ARG A 216 -21.33 -6.63 -3.82
N THR A 217 -20.06 -6.84 -3.48
CA THR A 217 -19.48 -6.22 -2.27
C THR A 217 -19.43 -4.70 -2.40
N LEU A 218 -19.06 -4.18 -3.58
CA LEU A 218 -19.07 -2.73 -3.84
C LEU A 218 -20.49 -2.15 -3.72
N LYS A 219 -21.50 -2.82 -4.29
CA LYS A 219 -22.91 -2.40 -4.12
C LYS A 219 -23.38 -2.44 -2.67
N ALA A 220 -23.05 -3.50 -1.93
CA ALA A 220 -23.41 -3.64 -0.52
C ALA A 220 -22.79 -2.53 0.34
N ARG A 221 -21.59 -2.04 -0.03
CA ARG A 221 -20.91 -0.91 0.61
C ARG A 221 -21.50 0.46 0.24
N GLY A 222 -22.45 0.52 -0.70
CA GLY A 222 -23.13 1.75 -1.08
C GLY A 222 -22.82 2.30 -2.48
N LEU A 223 -22.07 1.57 -3.32
CA LEU A 223 -21.83 1.99 -4.70
C LEU A 223 -23.16 2.08 -5.47
N ALA A 224 -23.54 3.30 -5.86
CA ALA A 224 -24.76 3.59 -6.58
C ALA A 224 -24.54 4.68 -7.65
N GLY A 225 -25.46 4.77 -8.61
CA GLY A 225 -25.44 5.82 -9.64
C GLY A 225 -24.37 5.65 -10.71
N THR A 226 -23.76 4.47 -10.85
CA THR A 226 -22.82 4.17 -11.93
C THR A 226 -23.52 4.23 -13.28
N GLN A 227 -22.98 5.04 -14.19
CA GLN A 227 -23.51 5.27 -15.53
C GLN A 227 -22.66 4.59 -16.61
N LEU A 228 -21.34 4.49 -16.41
CA LEU A 228 -20.42 3.82 -17.33
C LEU A 228 -19.47 2.90 -16.57
N VAL A 229 -19.30 1.68 -17.07
CA VAL A 229 -18.28 0.74 -16.60
C VAL A 229 -17.29 0.47 -17.73
N ILE A 230 -15.99 0.66 -17.46
CA ILE A 230 -14.91 0.51 -18.43
C ILE A 230 -14.04 -0.66 -18.02
N SER A 231 -13.94 -1.68 -18.86
CA SER A 231 -13.18 -2.89 -18.54
C SER A 231 -12.61 -3.57 -19.78
N ASP A 232 -11.79 -4.60 -19.62
CA ASP A 232 -11.55 -5.54 -20.72
C ASP A 232 -12.84 -6.30 -21.10
N ALA A 233 -12.90 -6.81 -22.31
CA ALA A 233 -14.01 -7.57 -22.88
C ALA A 233 -13.98 -9.05 -22.48
N HIS A 234 -13.63 -9.34 -21.23
CA HIS A 234 -13.68 -10.71 -20.70
C HIS A 234 -15.14 -11.11 -20.46
N ALA A 235 -15.60 -12.21 -21.08
CA ALA A 235 -17.01 -12.59 -21.07
C ALA A 235 -17.61 -12.72 -19.65
N GLY A 236 -16.84 -13.28 -18.70
CA GLY A 236 -17.28 -13.39 -17.31
C GLY A 236 -17.43 -12.02 -16.61
N LEU A 237 -16.58 -11.06 -16.97
CA LEU A 237 -16.63 -9.70 -16.42
C LEU A 237 -17.82 -8.93 -17.00
N THR A 238 -17.99 -8.92 -18.32
CA THR A 238 -19.12 -8.24 -18.98
C THR A 238 -20.46 -8.79 -18.48
N ALA A 239 -20.59 -10.11 -18.31
CA ALA A 239 -21.79 -10.71 -17.74
C ALA A 239 -22.05 -10.28 -16.28
N ALA A 240 -20.99 -10.23 -15.45
CA ALA A 240 -21.10 -9.77 -14.06
C ALA A 240 -21.50 -8.29 -13.95
N ILE A 241 -20.95 -7.44 -14.83
CA ILE A 241 -21.31 -6.01 -14.92
C ILE A 241 -22.79 -5.87 -15.21
N SER A 242 -23.28 -6.51 -16.27
CA SER A 242 -24.70 -6.45 -16.67
C SER A 242 -25.64 -6.99 -15.59
N ALA A 243 -25.21 -7.99 -14.82
CA ALA A 243 -26.01 -8.57 -13.75
C ALA A 243 -26.07 -7.70 -12.47
N VAL A 244 -24.97 -7.04 -12.11
CA VAL A 244 -24.86 -6.34 -10.82
C VAL A 244 -25.10 -4.84 -10.96
N LEU A 245 -24.51 -4.19 -11.97
CA LEU A 245 -24.53 -2.75 -12.21
C LEU A 245 -25.62 -2.37 -13.22
N LEU A 246 -26.86 -2.80 -12.94
CA LEU A 246 -28.02 -2.54 -13.79
C LEU A 246 -28.18 -1.04 -14.11
N GLY A 247 -28.37 -0.73 -15.39
CA GLY A 247 -28.53 0.63 -15.89
C GLY A 247 -27.23 1.34 -16.27
N ALA A 248 -26.06 0.76 -15.96
CA ALA A 248 -24.79 1.28 -16.46
C ALA A 248 -24.55 0.82 -17.90
N ALA A 249 -24.09 1.74 -18.76
CA ALA A 249 -23.49 1.39 -20.03
C ALA A 249 -22.15 0.69 -19.79
N TRP A 250 -21.76 -0.16 -20.74
CA TRP A 250 -20.45 -0.80 -20.73
C TRP A 250 -19.59 -0.26 -21.87
N GLN A 251 -18.30 -0.07 -21.59
CA GLN A 251 -17.31 0.31 -22.56
C GLN A 251 -16.12 -0.63 -22.51
N ARG A 252 -15.66 -1.08 -23.68
CA ARG A 252 -14.41 -1.79 -23.82
C ARG A 252 -13.22 -0.85 -23.64
N CYS A 253 -12.31 -1.22 -22.75
CA CYS A 253 -11.09 -0.47 -22.48
C CYS A 253 -10.19 -0.43 -23.73
N ARG A 254 -9.89 0.77 -24.21
CA ARG A 254 -9.07 0.99 -25.41
C ARG A 254 -7.64 0.50 -25.23
N VAL A 255 -7.09 0.53 -24.01
CA VAL A 255 -5.72 0.06 -23.73
C VAL A 255 -5.64 -1.45 -23.93
N HIS A 256 -6.62 -2.20 -23.43
CA HIS A 256 -6.74 -3.63 -23.64
C HIS A 256 -7.04 -3.96 -25.10
N PHE A 257 -7.95 -3.22 -25.73
CA PHE A 257 -8.23 -3.36 -27.15
C PHE A 257 -6.99 -3.13 -28.03
N MET A 258 -6.22 -2.07 -27.77
CA MET A 258 -4.97 -1.77 -28.47
C MET A 258 -3.97 -2.91 -28.33
N ARG A 259 -3.81 -3.48 -27.12
CA ARG A 259 -2.94 -4.64 -26.89
C ARG A 259 -3.36 -5.83 -27.74
N ASN A 260 -4.67 -6.10 -27.83
CA ASN A 260 -5.22 -7.17 -28.65
C ASN A 260 -4.98 -6.93 -30.15
N VAL A 261 -5.17 -5.70 -30.62
CA VAL A 261 -4.88 -5.32 -32.01
C VAL A 261 -3.40 -5.49 -32.33
N LEU A 262 -2.50 -4.96 -31.49
CA LEU A 262 -1.06 -5.02 -31.73
C LEU A 262 -0.50 -6.45 -31.69
N ALA A 263 -1.16 -7.38 -30.99
CA ALA A 263 -0.83 -8.80 -31.05
C ALA A 263 -1.11 -9.45 -32.42
N ARG A 264 -1.94 -8.81 -33.26
CA ARG A 264 -2.27 -9.25 -34.63
C ARG A 264 -1.48 -8.52 -35.72
N VAL A 265 -0.62 -7.57 -35.33
CA VAL A 265 0.13 -6.70 -36.25
C VAL A 265 1.62 -7.01 -36.14
N PRO A 266 2.38 -7.06 -37.26
CA PRO A 266 3.84 -7.17 -37.22
C PRO A 266 4.49 -6.03 -36.43
N LYS A 267 5.54 -6.33 -35.65
CA LYS A 267 6.21 -5.35 -34.77
C LYS A 267 6.63 -4.06 -35.49
N GLY A 268 7.08 -4.16 -36.75
CA GLY A 268 7.51 -3.00 -37.55
C GLY A 268 6.39 -2.01 -37.89
N ASN A 269 5.13 -2.43 -37.81
CA ASN A 269 3.96 -1.60 -38.10
C ASN A 269 3.22 -1.14 -36.83
N ALA A 270 3.62 -1.63 -35.65
CA ALA A 270 2.89 -1.44 -34.40
C ALA A 270 2.68 0.03 -34.04
N GLU A 271 3.72 0.86 -34.20
CA GLU A 271 3.64 2.29 -33.87
C GLU A 271 2.68 3.05 -34.80
N MET A 272 2.75 2.77 -36.10
CA MET A 272 1.86 3.36 -37.11
C MET A 272 0.40 2.98 -36.85
N VAL A 273 0.12 1.70 -36.60
CA VAL A 273 -1.25 1.22 -36.29
C VAL A 273 -1.77 1.85 -35.02
N ALA A 274 -0.94 1.91 -33.96
CA ALA A 274 -1.35 2.52 -32.70
C ALA A 274 -1.61 4.02 -32.85
N ALA A 275 -0.80 4.74 -33.64
CA ALA A 275 -1.00 6.16 -33.92
C ALA A 275 -2.30 6.39 -34.68
N ALA A 276 -2.57 5.60 -35.72
CA ALA A 276 -3.80 5.67 -36.50
C ALA A 276 -5.04 5.48 -35.61
N ILE A 277 -5.08 4.42 -34.80
CA ILE A 277 -6.21 4.14 -33.90
C ILE A 277 -6.39 5.24 -32.84
N ARG A 278 -5.30 5.84 -32.33
CA ARG A 278 -5.42 6.97 -31.37
C ARG A 278 -6.19 8.17 -31.94
N THR A 279 -6.15 8.39 -33.25
CA THR A 279 -6.87 9.51 -33.88
C THR A 279 -8.39 9.38 -33.77
N ILE A 280 -8.93 8.16 -33.65
CA ILE A 280 -10.37 7.90 -33.48
C ILE A 280 -10.92 8.63 -32.26
N PHE A 281 -10.15 8.62 -31.17
CA PHE A 281 -10.56 9.23 -29.92
C PHE A 281 -10.35 10.75 -29.94
N ALA A 282 -9.39 11.27 -30.71
CA ALA A 282 -9.03 12.68 -30.75
C ALA A 282 -9.94 13.52 -31.65
N GLN A 283 -11.26 13.36 -31.52
CA GLN A 283 -12.27 14.02 -32.36
C GLN A 283 -13.16 14.97 -31.53
N PRO A 284 -13.73 16.01 -32.16
CA PRO A 284 -14.48 17.06 -31.45
C PRO A 284 -15.84 16.60 -30.91
N ASP A 285 -16.49 15.65 -31.57
CA ASP A 285 -17.84 15.19 -31.23
C ASP A 285 -18.11 13.74 -31.69
N ALA A 286 -19.27 13.21 -31.32
CA ALA A 286 -19.60 11.79 -31.45
C ALA A 286 -19.73 11.34 -32.90
N GLU A 287 -20.14 12.25 -33.79
CA GLU A 287 -20.25 11.98 -35.22
C GLU A 287 -18.86 11.82 -35.83
N HIS A 288 -17.94 12.74 -35.51
CA HIS A 288 -16.56 12.68 -35.99
C HIS A 288 -15.80 11.48 -35.42
N VAL A 289 -16.06 11.06 -34.18
CA VAL A 289 -15.48 9.82 -33.61
C VAL A 289 -15.86 8.60 -34.45
N ARG A 290 -17.16 8.42 -34.77
CA ARG A 290 -17.64 7.29 -35.57
C ARG A 290 -17.09 7.34 -37.00
N ALA A 291 -17.17 8.50 -37.65
CA ALA A 291 -16.61 8.69 -38.99
C ALA A 291 -15.11 8.39 -39.04
N GLN A 292 -14.35 8.81 -38.01
CA GLN A 292 -12.92 8.52 -37.94
C GLN A 292 -12.65 7.02 -37.72
N LEU A 293 -13.48 6.31 -36.94
CA LEU A 293 -13.36 4.86 -36.80
C LEU A 293 -13.50 4.18 -38.16
N ASP A 294 -14.49 4.54 -38.96
CA ASP A 294 -14.70 3.99 -40.29
C ASP A 294 -13.51 4.24 -41.24
N VAL A 295 -12.99 5.46 -41.24
CA VAL A 295 -11.81 5.83 -42.04
C VAL A 295 -10.60 4.99 -41.64
N ILE A 296 -10.33 4.88 -40.34
CA ILE A 296 -9.17 4.14 -39.83
C ILE A 296 -9.33 2.63 -40.04
N ALA A 297 -10.53 2.08 -39.84
CA ALA A 297 -10.83 0.67 -40.08
C ALA A 297 -10.59 0.31 -41.55
N GLY A 298 -11.12 1.10 -42.50
CA GLY A 298 -10.91 0.89 -43.93
C GLY A 298 -9.46 1.11 -44.39
N MET A 299 -8.76 2.10 -43.83
CA MET A 299 -7.34 2.36 -44.13
C MET A 299 -6.47 1.19 -43.68
N LEU A 300 -6.62 0.74 -42.44
CA LEU A 300 -5.82 -0.34 -41.88
C LEU A 300 -6.21 -1.70 -42.46
N GLY A 301 -7.49 -1.91 -42.79
CA GLY A 301 -8.02 -3.14 -43.38
C GLY A 301 -7.34 -3.56 -44.68
N ARG A 302 -6.85 -2.60 -45.48
CA ARG A 302 -6.09 -2.87 -46.72
C ARG A 302 -4.83 -3.71 -46.49
N GLN A 303 -4.17 -3.52 -45.34
CA GLN A 303 -2.95 -4.25 -44.98
C GLN A 303 -3.21 -5.30 -43.90
N PHE A 304 -4.19 -5.04 -43.03
CA PHE A 304 -4.51 -5.85 -41.86
C PHE A 304 -6.02 -6.11 -41.76
N PRO A 305 -6.59 -7.02 -42.58
CA PRO A 305 -8.03 -7.29 -42.59
C PRO A 305 -8.59 -7.70 -41.21
N ALA A 306 -7.79 -8.40 -40.40
CA ALA A 306 -8.16 -8.75 -39.04
C ALA A 306 -8.36 -7.53 -38.13
N VAL A 307 -7.58 -6.45 -38.32
CA VAL A 307 -7.71 -5.22 -37.54
C VAL A 307 -8.98 -4.46 -37.92
N GLU A 308 -9.36 -4.47 -39.19
CA GLU A 308 -10.65 -3.90 -39.63
C GLU A 308 -11.82 -4.62 -38.97
N ALA A 309 -11.85 -5.96 -39.02
CA ALA A 309 -12.89 -6.75 -38.37
C ALA A 309 -12.97 -6.44 -36.87
N MET A 310 -11.82 -6.42 -36.17
CA MET A 310 -11.76 -6.09 -34.74
C MET A 310 -12.28 -4.68 -34.42
N LEU A 311 -12.01 -3.68 -35.26
CA LEU A 311 -12.49 -2.31 -35.06
C LEU A 311 -14.00 -2.20 -35.27
N ARG A 312 -14.52 -2.81 -36.34
CA ARG A 312 -15.96 -2.78 -36.67
C ARG A 312 -16.79 -3.56 -35.67
N GLU A 313 -16.33 -4.74 -35.25
CA GLU A 313 -17.02 -5.55 -34.24
C GLU A 313 -17.07 -4.86 -32.87
N ALA A 314 -16.03 -4.09 -32.52
CA ALA A 314 -15.94 -3.41 -31.24
C ALA A 314 -16.45 -1.96 -31.26
N GLU A 315 -17.03 -1.48 -32.36
CA GLU A 315 -17.38 -0.07 -32.55
C GLU A 315 -18.26 0.48 -31.41
N GLU A 316 -19.42 -0.13 -31.18
CA GLU A 316 -20.37 0.30 -30.14
C GLU A 316 -19.72 0.26 -28.75
N ASP A 317 -18.99 -0.82 -28.46
CA ASP A 317 -18.36 -1.03 -27.16
C ASP A 317 -17.19 -0.06 -26.92
N LEU A 318 -16.44 0.28 -27.97
CA LEU A 318 -15.25 1.14 -27.87
C LEU A 318 -15.66 2.63 -27.82
N LEU A 319 -16.77 2.98 -28.44
CA LEU A 319 -17.26 4.35 -28.58
C LEU A 319 -18.36 4.73 -27.60
N ALA A 320 -18.71 3.86 -26.64
CA ALA A 320 -19.74 4.13 -25.62
C ALA A 320 -19.53 5.46 -24.85
N PHE A 321 -18.29 5.93 -24.64
CA PHE A 321 -18.02 7.24 -24.02
C PHE A 321 -18.68 8.41 -24.78
N THR A 322 -18.95 8.27 -26.08
CA THR A 322 -19.51 9.34 -26.91
C THR A 322 -20.93 9.70 -26.52
N GLY A 323 -21.64 8.84 -25.77
CA GLY A 323 -22.94 9.14 -25.17
C GLY A 323 -22.87 10.07 -23.94
N PHE A 324 -21.67 10.40 -23.45
CA PHE A 324 -21.45 11.24 -22.28
C PHE A 324 -20.94 12.63 -22.66
N PRO A 325 -21.00 13.63 -21.75
CA PRO A 325 -20.53 14.98 -22.05
C PRO A 325 -19.08 15.02 -22.54
N VAL A 326 -18.81 15.81 -23.59
CA VAL A 326 -17.48 15.93 -24.24
C VAL A 326 -16.38 16.29 -23.24
N GLY A 327 -16.68 17.14 -22.26
CA GLY A 327 -15.73 17.50 -21.19
C GLY A 327 -15.25 16.31 -20.36
N HIS A 328 -16.00 15.22 -20.31
CA HIS A 328 -15.67 14.02 -19.54
C HIS A 328 -14.81 13.03 -20.34
N TRP A 329 -14.81 13.09 -21.66
CA TRP A 329 -14.22 12.08 -22.54
C TRP A 329 -12.77 11.75 -22.19
N LYS A 330 -11.94 12.77 -21.95
CA LYS A 330 -10.54 12.60 -21.55
C LYS A 330 -10.33 11.75 -20.29
N LYS A 331 -11.35 11.66 -19.43
CA LYS A 331 -11.35 10.88 -18.19
C LYS A 331 -11.96 9.48 -18.37
N ILE A 332 -12.75 9.23 -19.42
CA ILE A 332 -13.54 8.00 -19.55
C ILE A 332 -13.29 7.17 -20.82
N TRP A 333 -12.64 7.72 -21.84
CA TRP A 333 -12.27 6.94 -23.04
C TRP A 333 -11.13 5.93 -22.84
N SER A 334 -10.74 5.67 -21.57
CA SER A 334 -9.57 4.90 -21.09
C SER A 334 -8.18 5.39 -21.47
#